data_AF-A0A8J5WML7-F1
#
_entry.id   AF-A0A8J5WML7-F1
#
_cell.length_a   1.000
_cell.length_b   1.000
_cell.length_c   1.000
_cell.angle_alpha   90.00
_cell.angle_beta   90.00
_cell.angle_gamma   90.00
#
_symmetry.space_group_name_H-M   'P 1'
#
loop_
_entity.id
_entity.type
_entity.pdbx_description
1 polymer ?
#
loop_
_entity_poly.entity_id
_entity_poly.type
_entity_poly.pdbx_seq_one_letter_code
_entity_poly.pdbx_strand_id
1 'polypeptide(L)'
;MFQQLQKKAFCLFHAWNILRHEPKWAAERESRNGKNNLEAVNGTDEANPNAARPPGRKAEKAARKRSDSDADHFIEELKKMREDRQHIEKERKERDDKLYNLEKQKMDLEQEQHDKMIMEIDTSTMDKEAQLYFKLKKEEILARRFGCN
;
A
#
# COMPACT_ATOMS: atom_id res chain seq x y z
N MET A 1 5.60 -10.68 -26.02
CA MET A 1 6.86 -11.38 -25.68
C MET A 1 6.97 -11.74 -24.19
N PHE A 2 7.20 -10.80 -23.25
CA PHE A 2 7.37 -11.15 -21.81
C PHE A 2 6.11 -11.75 -21.15
N GLN A 3 4.95 -11.12 -21.35
CA GLN A 3 3.67 -11.58 -20.78
C GLN A 3 3.22 -12.94 -21.35
N GLN A 4 3.57 -13.24 -22.61
CA GLN A 4 3.28 -14.53 -23.25
C GLN A 4 4.15 -15.65 -22.67
N LEU A 5 5.40 -15.35 -22.28
CA LEU A 5 6.34 -16.33 -21.70
C LEU A 5 6.11 -16.56 -20.21
N GLN A 6 5.82 -15.51 -19.45
CA GLN A 6 5.79 -15.55 -17.98
C GLN A 6 4.37 -15.49 -17.39
N LYS A 7 3.34 -15.29 -18.23
CA LYS A 7 1.92 -15.10 -17.84
C LYS A 7 1.71 -14.05 -16.74
N LYS A 8 2.67 -13.15 -16.55
CA LYS A 8 2.66 -12.07 -15.56
C LYS A 8 2.99 -10.75 -16.24
N ALA A 9 2.39 -9.67 -15.74
CA ALA A 9 2.71 -8.32 -16.21
C ALA A 9 4.14 -7.95 -15.80
N PHE A 10 4.87 -7.29 -16.70
CA PHE A 10 6.22 -6.81 -16.41
C PHE A 10 6.15 -5.64 -15.43
N CYS A 11 6.47 -5.88 -14.16
CA CYS A 11 6.32 -4.93 -13.07
C CYS A 11 7.23 -3.68 -13.19
N LEU A 12 8.31 -3.75 -13.97
CA LEU A 12 9.23 -2.63 -14.17
C LEU A 12 8.87 -1.75 -15.39
N PHE A 13 7.76 -2.03 -16.07
CA PHE A 13 7.34 -1.23 -17.23
C PHE A 13 6.99 0.22 -16.83
N HIS A 14 6.41 0.40 -15.65
CA HIS A 14 6.09 1.72 -15.11
C HIS A 14 7.36 2.53 -14.83
N ALA A 15 8.35 1.91 -14.17
CA ALA A 15 9.65 2.52 -13.93
C ALA A 15 10.35 2.90 -15.24
N TRP A 16 10.33 2.03 -16.25
CA TRP A 16 10.87 2.33 -17.57
C TRP A 16 10.19 3.55 -18.24
N ASN A 17 8.87 3.67 -18.18
CA ASN A 17 8.16 4.78 -18.80
C ASN A 17 8.46 6.13 -18.17
N ILE A 18 8.69 6.17 -16.85
CA ILE A 18 9.12 7.38 -16.15
C ILE A 18 10.55 7.74 -16.55
N LEU A 19 11.42 6.73 -16.53
CA LEU A 19 12.85 6.92 -16.65
C LEU A 19 13.28 7.20 -18.09
N ARG A 20 12.68 6.61 -19.12
CA ARG A 20 13.12 6.69 -20.53
C ARG A 20 13.31 8.10 -21.13
N HIS A 21 12.81 9.14 -20.48
CA HIS A 21 12.93 10.54 -20.91
C HIS A 21 14.00 11.33 -20.14
N GLU A 22 14.65 10.74 -19.14
CA GLU A 22 15.71 11.40 -18.38
C GLU A 22 16.90 11.78 -19.28
N PRO A 23 17.52 12.95 -19.07
CA PRO A 23 18.62 13.46 -19.91
C PRO A 23 19.80 12.49 -20.03
N LYS A 24 20.03 11.70 -18.97
CA LYS A 24 21.05 10.66 -18.89
C LYS A 24 20.94 9.61 -20.01
N TRP A 25 19.72 9.32 -20.47
CA TRP A 25 19.47 8.35 -21.54
C TRP A 25 19.07 9.00 -22.87
N ALA A 26 18.69 10.27 -22.86
CA ALA A 26 18.43 11.05 -24.08
C ALA A 26 19.70 11.27 -24.91
N ALA A 27 20.82 11.64 -24.27
CA ALA A 27 22.10 11.86 -24.94
C ALA A 27 22.65 10.60 -25.64
N GLU A 28 22.41 9.42 -25.03
CA GLU A 28 22.83 8.13 -25.58
C GLU A 28 21.97 7.69 -26.79
N ARG A 29 20.75 8.22 -26.91
CA ARG A 29 19.85 8.02 -28.05
C ARG A 29 20.22 8.93 -29.22
N GLU A 30 20.54 10.19 -28.93
CA GLU A 30 21.01 11.16 -29.93
C GLU A 30 22.37 10.76 -30.53
N SER A 31 23.29 10.24 -29.70
CA SER A 31 24.57 9.69 -30.17
C SER A 31 24.40 8.46 -31.09
N ARG A 32 23.31 7.68 -30.91
CA ARG A 32 22.99 6.54 -31.78
C ARG A 32 22.28 6.95 -33.07
N ASN A 33 21.39 7.95 -33.02
CA ASN A 33 20.71 8.47 -34.22
C ASN A 33 21.64 9.33 -35.11
N GLY A 34 22.69 9.93 -34.55
CA GLY A 34 23.69 10.68 -35.32
C GLY A 34 24.73 9.81 -36.05
N LYS A 35 24.86 8.53 -35.72
CA LYS A 35 25.88 7.63 -36.31
C LYS A 35 25.52 7.07 -37.69
N ASN A 36 24.32 7.35 -38.21
CA ASN A 36 23.95 6.99 -39.58
C ASN A 36 24.26 8.10 -40.59
N ASN A 37 24.90 9.19 -40.17
CA ASN A 37 25.32 10.26 -41.08
C ASN A 37 26.54 10.99 -40.52
N LEU A 38 27.73 10.44 -40.72
CA LEU A 38 28.89 11.22 -41.17
C LEU A 38 30.03 10.26 -41.54
N GLU A 39 30.53 10.47 -42.75
CA GLU A 39 31.66 9.77 -43.34
C GLU A 39 32.95 9.91 -42.53
N ALA A 40 33.79 8.88 -42.67
CA ALA A 40 35.14 8.81 -42.18
C ALA A 40 36.01 9.96 -42.71
N VAL A 41 36.61 10.74 -41.81
CA VAL A 41 37.83 11.51 -42.11
C VAL A 41 38.81 11.37 -40.95
N ASN A 42 40.05 11.11 -41.36
CA ASN A 42 41.23 10.75 -40.58
C ASN A 42 41.63 11.78 -39.52
N GLY A 43 42.34 11.26 -38.52
CA GLY A 43 42.87 12.00 -37.38
C GLY A 43 43.91 13.06 -37.74
N THR A 44 43.95 14.08 -36.89
CA THR A 44 45.08 15.00 -36.76
C THR A 44 45.14 15.43 -35.30
N ASP A 45 46.21 15.03 -34.63
CA ASP A 45 46.60 15.44 -33.28
C ASP A 45 46.92 16.94 -33.31
N GLU A 46 46.07 17.77 -32.71
CA GLU A 46 46.37 19.17 -32.41
C GLU A 46 46.02 19.40 -30.93
N ALA A 47 47.04 19.21 -30.08
CA ALA A 47 46.94 19.34 -28.64
C ALA A 47 46.84 20.83 -28.25
N ASN A 48 45.62 21.28 -27.94
CA ASN A 48 45.37 22.55 -27.29
C ASN A 48 46.04 22.58 -25.89
N PRO A 49 47.02 23.47 -25.62
CA PRO A 49 47.74 23.50 -24.34
C PRO A 49 46.93 24.08 -23.17
N ASN A 50 45.65 24.46 -23.37
CA ASN A 50 44.79 25.05 -22.34
C ASN A 50 43.63 24.14 -21.87
N ALA A 51 43.63 22.85 -22.22
CA ALA A 51 42.69 21.90 -21.60
C ALA A 51 43.18 21.54 -20.18
N ALA A 52 42.64 22.23 -19.17
CA ALA A 52 42.84 21.86 -17.78
C ALA A 52 42.50 20.37 -17.60
N ARG A 53 43.48 19.59 -17.11
CA ARG A 53 43.30 18.15 -16.86
C ARG A 53 42.06 17.93 -15.97
N PRO A 54 41.18 16.97 -16.29
CA PRO A 54 40.02 16.70 -15.45
C PRO A 54 40.47 16.38 -14.02
N PRO A 55 39.74 16.86 -13.01
CA PRO A 55 40.14 16.75 -11.62
C PRO A 55 40.39 15.27 -11.27
N GLY A 56 41.61 14.98 -10.81
CA GLY A 56 42.00 13.62 -10.47
C GLY A 56 41.14 13.02 -9.36
N ARG A 57 41.07 11.69 -9.33
CA ARG A 57 40.29 10.83 -8.41
C ARG A 57 40.32 11.23 -6.92
N LYS A 58 41.33 11.98 -6.47
CA LYS A 58 41.44 12.53 -5.09
C LYS A 58 40.50 13.72 -4.83
N ALA A 59 40.29 14.61 -5.80
CA ALA A 59 39.39 15.76 -5.66
C ALA A 59 37.91 15.32 -5.70
N GLU A 60 37.57 14.34 -6.56
CA GLU A 60 36.23 13.75 -6.62
C GLU A 60 35.84 13.05 -5.32
N LYS A 61 36.77 12.31 -4.68
CA LYS A 61 36.53 11.67 -3.39
C LYS A 61 36.30 12.68 -2.25
N ALA A 62 36.90 13.86 -2.32
CA ALA A 62 36.69 14.93 -1.34
C ALA A 62 35.35 15.67 -1.55
N ALA A 63 34.89 15.81 -2.80
CA ALA A 63 33.57 16.37 -3.12
C ALA A 63 32.43 15.44 -2.65
N ARG A 64 32.59 14.11 -2.81
CA ARG A 64 31.62 13.12 -2.31
C ARG A 64 31.44 13.11 -0.79
N LYS A 65 32.44 13.57 -0.03
CA LYS A 65 32.30 13.71 1.45
C LYS A 65 31.42 14.89 1.87
N ARG A 66 31.11 15.82 0.95
CA ARG A 66 30.22 16.97 1.24
C ARG A 66 28.76 16.71 0.89
N SER A 67 28.46 15.67 0.09
CA SER A 67 27.09 15.28 -0.27
C SER A 67 26.43 14.29 0.71
N ASP A 68 27.10 14.00 1.84
CA ASP A 68 26.56 13.12 2.90
C ASP A 68 25.27 13.69 3.51
N SER A 69 25.14 15.03 3.50
CA SER A 69 23.95 15.76 3.97
C SER A 69 22.68 15.47 3.15
N ASP A 70 22.80 15.20 1.84
CA ASP A 70 21.64 14.92 0.99
C ASP A 70 21.14 13.47 1.17
N ALA A 71 22.05 12.55 1.53
CA ALA A 71 21.70 11.17 1.86
C ALA A 71 20.88 11.12 3.16
N ASP A 72 21.22 11.94 4.14
CA ASP A 72 20.47 12.05 5.40
C ASP A 72 19.06 12.62 5.19
N HIS A 73 18.89 13.67 4.36
CA HIS A 73 17.57 14.21 4.03
C HIS A 73 16.68 13.18 3.32
N PHE A 74 17.24 12.41 2.39
CA PHE A 74 16.50 11.35 1.71
C PHE A 74 16.09 10.21 2.66
N ILE A 75 16.96 9.83 3.59
CA ILE A 75 16.65 8.81 4.60
C ILE A 75 15.57 9.30 5.57
N GLU A 76 15.60 10.58 5.96
CA GLU A 76 14.59 11.21 6.80
C GLU A 76 13.21 11.27 6.11
N GLU A 77 13.17 11.68 4.83
CA GLU A 77 11.96 11.67 4.02
C GLU A 77 11.36 10.26 3.92
N LEU A 78 12.18 9.23 3.68
CA LEU A 78 11.72 7.84 3.63
C LEU A 78 11.17 7.33 4.97
N LYS A 79 11.75 7.77 6.10
CA LYS A 79 11.21 7.45 7.44
C LYS A 79 9.84 8.09 7.62
N LYS A 80 9.71 9.38 7.28
CA LYS A 80 8.43 10.09 7.34
C LYS A 80 7.36 9.42 6.48
N MET A 81 7.67 9.06 5.23
CA MET A 81 6.73 8.34 4.37
C MET A 81 6.29 6.99 4.95
N ARG A 82 7.20 6.28 5.65
CA ARG A 82 6.88 5.02 6.33
C ARG A 82 5.96 5.25 7.52
N GLU A 83 6.23 6.28 8.32
CA GLU A 83 5.43 6.65 9.48
C GLU A 83 4.03 7.11 9.06
N ASP A 84 3.92 7.97 8.05
CA ASP A 84 2.65 8.42 7.47
C ASP A 84 1.82 7.23 6.99
N ARG A 85 2.45 6.27 6.30
CA ARG A 85 1.78 5.04 5.85
C ARG A 85 1.26 4.22 7.04
N GLN A 86 2.06 4.05 8.08
CA GLN A 86 1.64 3.33 9.29
C GLN A 86 0.52 4.05 10.02
N HIS A 87 0.55 5.39 10.06
CA HIS A 87 -0.51 6.19 10.67
C HIS A 87 -1.84 6.00 9.93
N ILE A 88 -1.82 6.14 8.60
CA ILE A 88 -3.01 5.92 7.76
C ILE A 88 -3.58 4.50 7.92
N GLU A 89 -2.70 3.49 8.03
CA GLU A 89 -3.11 2.10 8.23
C GLU A 89 -3.74 1.88 9.62
N LYS A 90 -3.18 2.49 10.68
CA LYS A 90 -3.76 2.47 12.02
C LYS A 90 -5.11 3.17 12.07
N GLU A 91 -5.23 4.37 11.50
CA GLU A 91 -6.50 5.10 11.43
C GLU A 91 -7.58 4.32 10.68
N ARG A 92 -7.20 3.66 9.57
CA ARG A 92 -8.10 2.76 8.83
C ARG A 92 -8.59 1.63 9.72
N LYS A 93 -7.65 0.93 10.37
CA LYS A 93 -7.97 -0.17 11.26
C LYS A 93 -8.87 0.28 12.41
N GLU A 94 -8.59 1.40 13.05
CA GLU A 94 -9.42 1.92 14.13
C GLU A 94 -10.84 2.28 13.68
N ARG A 95 -10.99 2.82 12.46
CA ARG A 95 -12.32 3.06 11.89
C ARG A 95 -13.07 1.77 11.63
N ASP A 96 -12.38 0.77 11.09
CA ASP A 96 -12.98 -0.54 10.79
C ASP A 96 -13.35 -1.27 12.08
N ASP A 97 -12.49 -1.23 13.11
CA ASP A 97 -12.75 -1.79 14.44
C ASP A 97 -13.95 -1.09 15.12
N LYS A 98 -14.06 0.24 15.00
CA LYS A 98 -15.23 1.00 15.50
C LYS A 98 -16.52 0.59 14.79
N LEU A 99 -16.47 0.46 13.46
CA LEU A 99 -17.63 0.03 12.67
C LEU A 99 -18.07 -1.39 13.06
N TYR A 100 -17.11 -2.31 13.18
CA TYR A 100 -17.37 -3.68 13.61
C TYR A 100 -18.02 -3.73 15.00
N ASN A 101 -17.52 -2.94 15.96
CA ASN A 101 -18.09 -2.89 17.29
C ASN A 101 -19.51 -2.30 17.32
N LEU A 102 -19.77 -1.27 16.52
CA LEU A 102 -21.12 -0.69 16.39
C LEU A 102 -22.10 -1.70 15.78
N GLU A 103 -21.70 -2.41 14.72
CA GLU A 103 -22.55 -3.43 14.10
C GLU A 103 -22.80 -4.58 15.08
N LYS A 104 -21.79 -5.01 15.83
CA LYS A 104 -21.94 -6.02 16.88
C LYS A 104 -22.95 -5.57 17.95
N GLN A 105 -22.83 -4.35 18.46
CA GLN A 105 -23.78 -3.79 19.43
C GLN A 105 -25.20 -3.73 18.88
N LYS A 106 -25.35 -3.36 17.61
CA LYS A 106 -26.66 -3.32 16.95
C LYS A 106 -27.29 -4.71 16.87
N MET A 107 -26.53 -5.73 16.47
CA MET A 107 -26.99 -7.12 16.43
C MET A 107 -27.38 -7.62 17.83
N ASP A 108 -26.55 -7.30 18.84
CA ASP A 108 -26.82 -7.67 20.25
C ASP A 108 -28.13 -7.01 20.73
N LEU A 109 -28.37 -5.72 20.42
CA LEU A 109 -29.61 -5.01 20.76
C LEU A 109 -30.84 -5.56 20.03
N GLU A 110 -30.73 -5.88 18.74
CA GLU A 110 -31.83 -6.50 17.98
C GLU A 110 -32.19 -7.88 18.55
N GLN A 111 -31.19 -8.67 18.95
CA GLN A 111 -31.40 -9.93 19.63
C GLN A 111 -32.10 -9.75 20.98
N GLU A 112 -31.71 -8.74 21.77
CA GLU A 112 -32.37 -8.45 23.04
C GLU A 112 -33.83 -8.01 22.88
N GLN A 113 -34.14 -7.23 21.85
CA GLN A 113 -35.51 -6.84 21.52
C GLN A 113 -36.35 -8.04 21.10
N HIS A 114 -35.80 -8.91 20.25
CA HIS A 114 -36.48 -10.13 19.84
C HIS A 114 -36.74 -11.05 21.05
N ASP A 115 -35.75 -11.26 21.92
CA ASP A 115 -35.93 -12.02 23.15
C ASP A 115 -37.04 -11.44 24.03
N LYS A 116 -37.04 -10.11 24.21
CA LYS A 116 -38.06 -9.43 25.01
C LYS A 116 -39.45 -9.68 24.44
N MET A 117 -39.61 -9.54 23.12
CA MET A 117 -40.85 -9.85 22.43
C MET A 117 -41.28 -11.30 22.68
N ILE A 118 -40.36 -12.27 22.53
CA ILE A 118 -40.64 -13.69 22.79
C ILE A 118 -41.10 -13.91 24.24
N MET A 119 -40.44 -13.27 25.22
CA MET A 119 -40.79 -13.39 26.64
C MET A 119 -42.17 -12.81 26.95
N GLU A 120 -42.54 -11.69 26.32
CA GLU A 120 -43.80 -10.96 26.51
C GLU A 120 -45.01 -11.59 25.81
N ILE A 121 -44.81 -12.41 24.77
CA ILE A 121 -45.91 -13.09 24.07
C ILE A 121 -46.72 -13.94 25.06
N ASP A 122 -48.03 -13.64 25.16
CA ASP A 122 -48.99 -14.49 25.85
C ASP A 122 -49.32 -15.71 24.99
N THR A 123 -49.07 -16.89 25.55
CA THR A 123 -49.29 -18.17 24.87
C THR A 123 -50.64 -18.79 25.24
N SER A 124 -51.39 -18.22 26.17
CA SER A 124 -52.64 -18.81 26.69
C SER A 124 -53.71 -19.01 25.62
N THR A 125 -53.72 -18.15 24.59
CA THR A 125 -54.68 -18.17 23.49
C THR A 125 -54.24 -19.00 22.29
N MET A 126 -53.04 -19.57 22.31
CA MET A 126 -52.44 -20.29 21.17
C MET A 126 -52.75 -21.79 21.21
N ASP A 127 -52.56 -22.48 20.09
CA ASP A 127 -52.65 -23.95 20.03
C ASP A 127 -51.51 -24.64 20.82
N LYS A 128 -51.71 -25.90 21.22
CA LYS A 128 -50.79 -26.66 22.08
C LYS A 128 -49.37 -26.74 21.52
N GLU A 129 -49.24 -26.94 20.21
CA GLU A 129 -47.93 -26.99 19.56
C GLU A 129 -47.21 -25.64 19.61
N ALA A 130 -47.93 -24.54 19.37
CA ALA A 130 -47.40 -23.19 19.46
C ALA A 130 -47.02 -22.82 20.90
N GLN A 131 -47.83 -23.21 21.89
CA GLN A 131 -47.52 -23.03 23.31
C GLN A 131 -46.20 -23.71 23.69
N LEU A 132 -45.99 -24.95 23.26
CA LEU A 132 -44.75 -25.68 23.49
C LEU A 132 -43.56 -25.01 22.83
N TYR A 133 -43.71 -24.53 21.59
CA TYR A 133 -42.66 -23.81 20.87
C TYR A 133 -42.19 -22.56 21.64
N PHE A 134 -43.11 -21.69 22.04
CA PHE A 134 -42.75 -20.48 22.77
C PHE A 134 -42.22 -20.77 24.17
N LYS A 135 -42.73 -21.82 24.84
CA LYS A 135 -42.17 -22.25 26.12
C LYS A 135 -40.70 -22.65 25.99
N LEU A 136 -40.37 -23.48 25.01
CA LEU A 136 -38.99 -23.89 24.73
C LEU A 136 -38.11 -22.68 24.37
N LYS A 137 -38.63 -21.74 23.59
CA LYS A 137 -37.91 -20.50 23.24
C LYS A 137 -37.63 -19.62 24.45
N LYS A 138 -38.59 -19.48 25.37
CA LYS A 138 -38.41 -18.75 26.63
C LYS A 138 -37.34 -19.43 27.50
N GLU A 139 -37.37 -20.76 27.61
CA GLU A 139 -36.35 -21.54 28.33
C GLU A 139 -34.95 -21.37 27.71
N GLU A 140 -34.83 -21.41 26.38
CA GLU A 140 -33.57 -21.15 25.64
C GLU A 140 -33.01 -19.76 25.95
N ILE A 141 -33.86 -18.73 25.93
CA ILE A 141 -33.47 -17.34 26.25
C ILE A 141 -33.00 -17.23 27.70
N LEU A 142 -33.71 -17.86 28.64
CA LEU A 142 -33.33 -17.87 30.05
C LEU A 142 -32.01 -18.62 30.28
N ALA A 143 -31.80 -19.75 29.62
CA ALA A 143 -30.53 -20.50 29.69
C ALA A 143 -29.37 -19.68 29.11
N ARG A 144 -29.56 -18.99 27.98
CA ARG A 144 -28.53 -18.12 27.40
C ARG A 144 -28.17 -16.93 28.30
N ARG A 145 -29.16 -16.34 28.98
CA ARG A 145 -28.98 -15.13 29.83
C ARG A 145 -28.53 -15.44 31.25
N PHE A 146 -29.00 -16.54 31.84
CA PHE A 146 -28.83 -16.87 33.25
C PHE A 146 -28.32 -18.30 33.52
N GLY A 147 -28.23 -19.16 32.50
CA GLY A 147 -27.89 -20.58 32.62
C GLY A 147 -26.40 -20.89 32.77
N CYS A 148 -25.59 -19.96 33.29
CA CYS A 148 -24.25 -20.25 33.75
C CYS A 148 -24.23 -20.21 35.28
N ASN A 149 -24.48 -21.36 35.89
CA ASN A 149 -24.11 -21.73 37.26
C ASN A 149 -23.58 -23.16 37.22
#